data_AF-A0A377ZGS8-F1
#
_entry.id   AF-A0A377ZGS8-F1
#
_cell.length_a   1.000
_cell.length_b   1.000
_cell.length_c   1.000
_cell.angle_alpha   90.00
_cell.angle_beta   90.00
_cell.angle_gamma   90.00
#
_symmetry.space_group_name_H-M   'P 1'
#
loop_
_entity.id
_entity.type
_entity.pdbx_description
1 polymer ?
#
loop_
_entity_poly.entity_id
_entity_poly.type
_entity_poly.pdbx_seq_one_letter_code
_entity_poly.pdbx_strand_id
1 'polypeptide(L)'
;MNNTTGHAHDATAWLQLARRLQKQQLQQLSQLGELASQLSALVHMLQCERGASNIYLCSGGLLYTAECRAGGALVDERLALFYASLERRAR
;
A
#
# COMPACT_ATOMS: atom_id res chain seq x y z
N MET A 1 -9.43 23.79 -50.09
CA MET A 1 -9.93 23.47 -48.75
C MET A 1 -9.36 22.13 -48.29
N ASN A 2 -8.39 22.13 -47.37
CA ASN A 2 -7.87 20.93 -46.73
C ASN A 2 -8.00 21.14 -45.21
N ASN A 3 -9.16 20.81 -44.69
CA ASN A 3 -9.49 20.97 -43.26
C ASN A 3 -9.26 19.65 -42.52
N THR A 4 -9.02 18.56 -43.27
CA THR A 4 -8.94 17.18 -42.79
C THR A 4 -7.62 16.92 -42.05
N THR A 5 -6.53 17.57 -42.46
CA THR A 5 -5.21 17.42 -41.83
C THR A 5 -5.16 18.03 -40.42
N GLY A 6 -5.88 19.12 -40.17
CA GLY A 6 -6.00 19.75 -38.86
C GLY A 6 -6.80 18.89 -37.87
N HIS A 7 -7.95 18.35 -38.29
CA HIS A 7 -8.76 17.46 -37.46
C HIS A 7 -8.08 16.10 -37.19
N ALA A 8 -7.32 15.56 -38.15
CA ALA A 8 -6.57 14.32 -37.96
C ALA A 8 -5.40 14.49 -36.97
N HIS A 9 -4.72 15.65 -36.97
CA HIS A 9 -3.69 15.98 -35.98
C HIS A 9 -4.29 16.12 -34.58
N ASP A 10 -5.48 16.72 -34.46
CA ASP A 10 -6.13 16.90 -33.17
C ASP A 10 -6.62 15.56 -32.59
N ALA A 11 -7.25 14.70 -33.41
CA ALA A 11 -7.68 13.36 -32.99
C ALA A 11 -6.50 12.47 -32.55
N THR A 12 -5.35 12.55 -33.23
CA THR A 12 -4.14 11.83 -32.83
C THR A 12 -3.54 12.38 -31.54
N ALA A 13 -3.56 13.71 -31.33
CA ALA A 13 -3.12 14.33 -30.09
C ALA A 13 -3.98 13.91 -28.89
N TRP A 14 -5.31 13.86 -29.04
CA TRP A 14 -6.24 13.36 -28.01
C TRP A 14 -5.97 11.88 -27.68
N LEU A 15 -5.76 11.04 -28.68
CA LEU A 15 -5.43 9.63 -28.48
C LEU A 15 -4.07 9.44 -27.79
N GLN A 16 -3.08 10.28 -28.09
CA GLN A 16 -1.78 10.28 -27.41
C GLN A 16 -1.91 10.75 -25.96
N LEU A 17 -2.75 11.75 -25.68
CA LEU A 17 -3.05 12.20 -24.33
C LEU A 17 -3.73 11.10 -23.51
N ALA A 18 -4.79 10.48 -24.05
CA ALA A 18 -5.49 9.38 -23.39
C ALA A 18 -4.54 8.22 -23.03
N ARG A 19 -3.65 7.84 -23.96
CA ARG A 19 -2.64 6.80 -23.69
C ARG A 19 -1.61 7.22 -22.65
N ARG A 20 -1.22 8.49 -22.58
CA ARG A 20 -0.35 9.01 -21.51
C ARG A 20 -1.04 8.93 -20.14
N LEU A 21 -2.29 9.37 -20.07
CA LEU A 21 -3.09 9.32 -18.84
C LEU A 21 -3.33 7.88 -18.37
N GLN A 22 -3.64 6.96 -19.28
CA GLN A 22 -3.82 5.54 -18.95
C GLN A 22 -2.54 4.92 -18.37
N LYS A 23 -1.37 5.23 -18.94
CA LYS A 23 -0.08 4.77 -18.40
C LYS A 23 0.18 5.31 -16.99
N GLN A 24 -0.14 6.58 -16.74
CA GLN A 24 -0.02 7.19 -15.41
C GLN A 24 -0.96 6.53 -14.41
N GLN A 25 -2.21 6.23 -14.79
CA GLN A 25 -3.16 5.52 -13.92
C GLN A 25 -2.69 4.12 -13.53
N LEU A 26 -2.07 3.36 -14.45
CA LEU A 26 -1.51 2.05 -14.13
C LEU A 26 -0.40 2.11 -13.07
N GLN A 27 0.45 3.14 -13.14
CA GLN A 27 1.49 3.38 -12.12
C GLN A 27 0.86 3.71 -10.77
N GLN A 28 -0.19 4.55 -10.75
CA GLN A 28 -0.93 4.87 -9.53
C GLN A 28 -1.62 3.63 -8.92
N LEU A 29 -2.17 2.74 -9.74
CA LEU A 29 -2.78 1.48 -9.28
C LEU A 29 -1.75 0.56 -8.63
N SER A 30 -0.56 0.43 -9.23
CA SER A 30 0.52 -0.36 -8.63
C SER A 30 0.94 0.20 -7.26
N GLN A 31 1.08 1.52 -7.14
CA GLN A 31 1.41 2.18 -5.87
C GLN A 31 0.30 2.01 -4.82
N LEU A 32 -0.97 2.10 -5.23
CA LEU A 32 -2.12 1.85 -4.35
C LEU A 32 -2.16 0.39 -3.87
N GLY A 33 -1.86 -0.56 -4.76
CA GLY A 33 -1.78 -1.98 -4.43
C GLY A 33 -0.69 -2.27 -3.41
N GLU A 34 0.49 -1.66 -3.58
CA GLU A 34 1.58 -1.76 -2.61
C GLU A 34 1.17 -1.21 -1.24
N LEU A 35 0.57 -0.02 -1.19
CA LEU A 35 0.09 0.56 0.06
C LEU A 35 -0.95 -0.32 0.75
N ALA A 36 -1.92 -0.85 -0.02
CA ALA A 36 -2.94 -1.76 0.50
C ALA A 36 -2.32 -3.05 1.03
N SER A 37 -1.30 -3.59 0.37
CA SER A 37 -0.56 -4.78 0.80
C SER A 37 0.18 -4.52 2.13
N GLN A 38 0.91 -3.39 2.23
CA GLN A 38 1.62 -3.02 3.46
C GLN A 38 0.65 -2.80 4.63
N LEU A 39 -0.48 -2.14 4.39
CA LEU A 39 -1.53 -1.97 5.40
C LEU A 39 -2.10 -3.31 5.86
N SER A 40 -2.40 -4.22 4.93
CA SER A 40 -2.90 -5.56 5.24
C SER A 40 -1.90 -6.35 6.10
N ALA A 41 -0.61 -6.30 5.76
CA ALA A 41 0.45 -6.96 6.52
C ALA A 41 0.60 -6.37 7.93
N LEU A 42 0.51 -5.04 8.09
CA LEU A 42 0.53 -4.38 9.40
C LEU A 42 -0.67 -4.81 10.26
N VAL A 43 -1.87 -4.78 9.69
CA VAL A 43 -3.09 -5.22 10.40
C VAL A 43 -2.98 -6.67 10.83
N HIS A 44 -2.43 -7.54 9.98
CA HIS A 44 -2.20 -8.94 10.35
C HIS A 44 -1.28 -9.07 11.56
N MET A 45 -0.16 -8.34 11.59
CA MET A 45 0.76 -8.41 12.73
C MET A 45 0.15 -7.84 14.02
N LEU A 46 -0.63 -6.76 13.93
CA LEU A 46 -1.39 -6.22 15.07
C LEU A 46 -2.42 -7.22 15.60
N GLN A 47 -3.05 -8.00 14.72
CA GLN A 47 -3.97 -9.07 15.13
C GLN A 47 -3.23 -10.20 15.87
N CYS A 48 -2.04 -10.59 15.40
CA CYS A 48 -1.18 -11.56 16.07
C CYS A 48 -0.74 -11.06 17.45
N GLU A 49 -0.24 -9.82 17.54
CA GLU A 49 0.16 -9.19 18.80
C GLU A 49 -1.01 -9.14 19.78
N ARG A 50 -2.19 -8.68 19.34
CA ARG A 50 -3.42 -8.67 20.15
C ARG A 50 -3.76 -10.06 20.68
N GLY A 51 -3.66 -11.09 19.83
CA GLY A 51 -3.90 -12.48 20.23
C GLY A 51 -2.92 -12.95 21.29
N ALA A 52 -1.63 -12.67 21.12
CA ALA A 52 -0.59 -13.02 22.09
C ALA A 52 -0.79 -12.30 23.43
N SER A 53 -1.06 -10.99 23.40
CA SER A 53 -1.34 -10.21 24.60
C SER A 53 -2.56 -10.73 25.36
N ASN A 54 -3.60 -11.16 24.65
CA ASN A 54 -4.79 -11.73 25.29
C ASN A 54 -4.45 -13.00 26.08
N ILE A 55 -3.68 -13.93 25.49
CA ILE A 55 -3.24 -15.15 26.20
C ILE A 55 -2.30 -14.83 27.36
N TYR A 56 -1.37 -13.89 27.16
CA TYR A 56 -0.47 -13.44 28.22
C TYR A 56 -1.25 -12.90 29.43
N LEU A 57 -2.21 -12.00 29.20
CA LEU A 57 -3.03 -11.43 30.28
C LEU A 57 -3.95 -12.48 30.94
N CYS A 58 -4.66 -13.28 30.14
CA CYS A 58 -5.57 -14.30 30.68
C CYS A 58 -4.85 -15.43 31.43
N SER A 59 -3.57 -15.68 31.12
CA SER A 59 -2.73 -16.63 31.85
C SER A 59 -2.03 -16.03 33.07
N GLY A 60 -2.26 -14.76 33.40
CA GLY A 60 -1.56 -14.08 34.50
C GLY A 60 -0.06 -13.87 34.23
N GLY A 61 0.34 -13.81 32.96
CA GLY A 61 1.73 -13.62 32.52
C GLY A 61 2.55 -14.90 32.40
N LEU A 62 1.92 -16.08 32.48
CA LEU A 62 2.61 -17.38 32.44
C LEU A 62 2.87 -17.88 31.02
N LEU A 63 2.05 -17.47 30.05
CA LEU A 63 2.11 -17.94 28.67
C LEU A 63 2.31 -16.78 27.70
N TYR A 64 2.86 -17.06 26.52
CA TYR A 64 2.93 -16.12 25.39
C TYR A 64 3.82 -14.87 25.55
N THR A 65 4.71 -14.84 26.55
CA THR A 65 5.65 -13.71 26.76
C THR A 65 6.60 -13.53 25.57
N ALA A 66 7.07 -14.62 24.97
CA ALA A 66 7.97 -14.56 23.82
C ALA A 66 7.24 -14.06 22.56
N GLU A 67 6.01 -14.51 22.39
CA GLU A 67 5.10 -14.17 21.29
C GLU A 67 4.69 -12.70 21.36
N CYS A 68 4.47 -12.14 22.56
CA CYS A 68 4.24 -10.70 22.72
C CYS A 68 5.45 -9.88 22.27
N ARG A 69 6.67 -10.30 22.65
CA ARG A 69 7.91 -9.59 22.23
C ARG A 69 8.13 -9.70 20.72
N ALA A 70 7.97 -10.90 20.16
CA ALA A 70 8.10 -11.12 18.72
C ALA A 70 7.02 -10.36 17.94
N GLY A 71 5.77 -10.38 18.43
CA GLY A 71 4.65 -9.64 17.87
C GLY A 71 4.93 -8.14 17.80
N GLY A 72 5.36 -7.54 18.91
CA GLY A 72 5.72 -6.11 18.95
C GLY A 72 6.84 -5.75 17.97
N ALA A 73 7.93 -6.53 17.95
CA ALA A 73 9.05 -6.27 17.02
C ALA A 73 8.62 -6.36 15.54
N LEU A 74 7.76 -7.32 15.19
CA LEU A 74 7.25 -7.47 13.84
C LEU A 74 6.24 -6.36 13.48
N VAL A 75 5.45 -5.87 14.44
CA VAL A 75 4.57 -4.71 14.25
C VAL A 75 5.41 -3.46 13.97
N ASP A 76 6.48 -3.23 14.73
CA ASP A 76 7.39 -2.10 14.51
C ASP A 76 8.03 -2.15 13.10
N GLU A 77 8.48 -3.32 12.66
CA GLU A 77 8.99 -3.53 11.30
C GLU A 77 7.94 -3.18 10.23
N ARG A 78 6.69 -3.65 10.40
CA ARG A 78 5.60 -3.37 9.47
C ARG A 78 5.19 -1.89 9.47
N LEU A 79 5.24 -1.22 10.63
CA LEU A 79 5.00 0.22 10.74
C LEU A 79 6.03 1.01 9.93
N ALA A 80 7.32 0.66 10.04
CA ALA A 80 8.37 1.31 9.28
C ALA A 80 8.15 1.16 7.75
N LEU A 81 7.81 -0.05 7.28
CA LEU A 81 7.49 -0.30 5.87
C LEU A 81 6.25 0.45 5.40
N PHE A 82 5.20 0.50 6.22
CA PHE A 82 3.98 1.22 5.94
C PHE A 82 4.23 2.73 5.81
N TYR A 83 4.96 3.35 6.74
CA TYR A 83 5.31 4.77 6.62
C TYR A 83 6.19 5.07 5.41
N ALA A 84 7.19 4.23 5.13
CA ALA A 84 7.99 4.36 3.92
C ALA A 84 7.14 4.25 2.63
N SER A 85 6.05 3.48 2.65
CA SER A 85 5.10 3.41 1.52
C SER A 85 4.25 4.67 1.38
N LEU A 86 3.86 5.30 2.50
CA LEU A 86 3.11 6.57 2.51
C LEU A 86 3.96 7.73 1.99
N GLU A 87 5.22 7.85 2.43
CA GLU A 87 6.10 8.91 1.94
C GLU A 87 6.40 8.80 0.45
N ARG A 88 6.51 7.58 -0.09
CA ARG A 88 6.67 7.35 -1.53
C ARG A 88 5.48 7.86 -2.34
N ARG A 89 4.30 8.01 -1.73
CA ARG A 89 3.08 8.55 -2.37
C ARG A 89 2.94 10.07 -2.19
N ALA A 90 3.50 10.63 -1.13
CA ALA A 90 3.48 12.07 -0.88
C ALA A 90 4.47 12.86 -1.76
N ARG A 91 5.45 12.17 -2.36
CA ARG A 91 6.39 12.69 -3.35
C ARG A 91 5.85 12.49 -4.77
#